data_AF-A0A5R8MFX9-F1
#
_entry.id   AF-A0A5R8MFX9-F1
#
_cell.length_a   1.000
_cell.length_b   1.000
_cell.length_c   1.000
_cell.angle_alpha   90.00
_cell.angle_beta   90.00
_cell.angle_gamma   90.00
#
_symmetry.space_group_name_H-M   'P 1'
#
loop_
_entity.id
_entity.type
_entity.pdbx_description
1 polymer ?
#
loop_
_entity_poly.entity_id
_entity_poly.type
_entity_poly.pdbx_seq_one_letter_code
_entity_poly.pdbx_strand_id
1 'polypeptide(L)'
;MTKSEWSSQGFTLIEALVALLVLSIGMLGVAAMQLKSLQGAHAAYQRSIGSLAAQDAQERLWAQLADGGSCPQWSEAKKKDGNVPSWDDAWGGYLLSFSASSSVSPPDSQANPDCEFSITVDWDDGRFDGEDFSGFSYSVRLPRSAP
;
A
#
# COMPACT_ATOMS: atom_id res chain seq x y z
N MET A 1 -53.54 -51.66 9.23
CA MET A 1 -52.62 -50.50 9.17
C MET A 1 -52.59 -50.01 7.74
N THR A 2 -53.41 -49.01 7.40
CA THR A 2 -53.46 -48.40 6.07
C THR A 2 -52.38 -47.33 6.00
N LYS A 3 -51.36 -47.56 5.17
CA LYS A 3 -50.26 -46.63 4.94
C LYS A 3 -50.81 -45.52 4.02
N SER A 4 -51.01 -44.31 4.56
CA SER A 4 -51.33 -43.15 3.73
C SER A 4 -50.08 -42.78 2.95
N GLU A 5 -50.07 -43.02 1.64
CA GLU A 5 -49.03 -42.51 0.76
C GLU A 5 -49.26 -41.00 0.58
N TRP A 6 -48.37 -40.20 1.15
CA TRP A 6 -48.39 -38.75 0.99
C TRP A 6 -47.96 -38.45 -0.45
N SER A 7 -48.89 -37.93 -1.26
CA SER A 7 -48.62 -37.50 -2.64
C SER A 7 -47.57 -36.39 -2.64
N SER A 8 -46.36 -36.68 -3.11
CA SER A 8 -45.31 -35.69 -3.33
C SER A 8 -45.74 -34.76 -4.46
N GLN A 9 -46.07 -33.51 -4.14
CA GLN A 9 -46.32 -32.48 -5.16
C GLN A 9 -45.00 -32.16 -5.88
N GLY A 10 -44.97 -32.35 -7.20
CA GLY A 10 -43.82 -32.03 -8.04
C GLY A 10 -43.61 -30.52 -8.17
N PHE A 11 -42.35 -30.10 -8.32
CA PHE A 11 -41.97 -28.71 -8.51
C PHE A 11 -42.60 -28.14 -9.78
N THR A 12 -43.14 -26.93 -9.72
CA THR A 12 -43.68 -26.28 -10.93
C THR A 12 -42.53 -25.62 -11.72
N LEU A 13 -42.67 -25.49 -13.05
CA LEU A 13 -41.65 -24.84 -13.90
C LEU A 13 -41.38 -23.39 -13.47
N ILE A 14 -42.42 -22.69 -12.99
CA ILE A 14 -42.30 -21.31 -12.53
C ILE A 14 -41.47 -21.21 -11.25
N GLU A 15 -41.56 -22.21 -10.37
CA GLU A 15 -40.80 -22.27 -9.12
C GLU A 15 -39.30 -22.48 -9.39
N ALA A 16 -38.95 -23.34 -10.35
CA ALA A 16 -37.56 -23.52 -10.78
C ALA A 16 -36.98 -22.25 -11.41
N LEU A 17 -37.78 -21.53 -12.23
CA LEU A 17 -37.37 -20.26 -12.82
C LEU A 17 -37.16 -19.16 -11.78
N VAL A 18 -38.05 -19.08 -10.78
CA VAL A 18 -37.89 -18.14 -9.66
C VAL A 18 -36.66 -18.48 -8.82
N ALA A 19 -36.40 -19.76 -8.56
CA ALA A 19 -35.19 -20.19 -7.84
C ALA A 19 -33.90 -19.82 -8.60
N LEU A 20 -33.86 -20.03 -9.92
CA LEU A 20 -32.74 -19.61 -10.77
C LEU A 20 -32.56 -18.09 -10.80
N LEU A 21 -33.65 -17.33 -10.82
CA LEU A 21 -33.61 -15.87 -10.75
C LEU A 21 -32.99 -15.40 -9.43
N VAL A 22 -33.47 -15.92 -8.30
CA VAL A 22 -32.93 -15.56 -6.97
C VAL A 22 -31.46 -15.96 -6.84
N LEU A 23 -31.10 -17.16 -7.31
CA LEU A 23 -29.72 -17.64 -7.30
C LEU A 23 -28.80 -16.76 -8.14
N SER A 24 -29.23 -16.39 -9.36
CA SER A 24 -28.41 -15.56 -10.24
C SER A 24 -28.16 -14.17 -9.65
N ILE A 25 -29.18 -13.54 -9.03
CA ILE A 25 -29.02 -12.27 -8.29
C ILE A 25 -28.05 -12.44 -7.12
N GLY A 26 -28.17 -13.53 -6.34
CA GLY A 26 -27.26 -13.83 -5.24
C GLY A 26 -25.81 -13.98 -5.70
N MET A 27 -25.57 -14.67 -6.82
CA MET A 27 -24.24 -14.86 -7.38
C MET A 27 -23.61 -13.56 -7.88
N LEU A 28 -24.40 -12.66 -8.48
CA LEU A 28 -23.96 -11.32 -8.85
C LEU A 28 -23.54 -10.50 -7.62
N GLY A 29 -24.28 -10.62 -6.52
CA GLY A 29 -23.91 -9.99 -5.24
C GLY A 29 -22.54 -10.46 -4.72
N VAL A 30 -22.29 -11.77 -4.76
CA VAL A 30 -21.00 -12.34 -4.35
C VAL A 30 -19.86 -11.88 -5.27
N ALA A 31 -20.08 -11.85 -6.58
CA ALA A 31 -19.09 -11.37 -7.53
C ALA A 31 -18.71 -9.90 -7.29
N ALA A 32 -19.70 -9.04 -7.01
CA ALA A 32 -19.45 -7.64 -6.65
C ALA A 32 -18.61 -7.50 -5.37
N MET A 33 -18.88 -8.31 -4.35
CA MET A 33 -18.07 -8.34 -3.12
C MET A 33 -16.63 -8.80 -3.39
N GLN A 34 -16.44 -9.82 -4.24
CA GLN A 34 -15.10 -10.29 -4.61
C GLN A 34 -14.29 -9.21 -5.33
N LEU A 35 -14.90 -8.47 -6.26
CA LEU A 35 -14.23 -7.36 -6.94
C LEU A 35 -13.78 -6.28 -5.95
N LYS A 36 -14.65 -5.90 -5.01
CA LYS A 36 -14.30 -4.93 -3.97
C LYS A 36 -13.17 -5.43 -3.05
N SER A 37 -13.19 -6.72 -2.71
CA SER A 37 -12.11 -7.35 -1.94
C SER A 37 -10.78 -7.30 -2.68
N LEU A 38 -10.78 -7.52 -4.00
CA LEU A 38 -9.57 -7.46 -4.81
C LEU A 38 -8.99 -6.04 -4.89
N GLN A 39 -9.87 -5.03 -5.04
CA GLN A 39 -9.47 -3.62 -5.00
C GLN A 39 -8.80 -3.26 -3.66
N GLY A 40 -9.41 -3.66 -2.54
CA GLY A 40 -8.84 -3.44 -1.21
C GLY A 40 -7.49 -4.15 -1.01
N ALA A 41 -7.36 -5.39 -1.48
CA ALA A 41 -6.09 -6.12 -1.42
C ALA A 41 -4.99 -5.42 -2.23
N HIS A 42 -5.33 -4.86 -3.39
CA HIS A 42 -4.37 -4.12 -4.21
C HIS A 42 -3.91 -2.81 -3.57
N ALA A 43 -4.83 -2.04 -2.98
CA ALA A 43 -4.48 -0.83 -2.24
C ALA A 43 -3.59 -1.14 -1.02
N ALA A 44 -3.88 -2.22 -0.30
CA ALA A 44 -3.04 -2.69 0.81
C ALA A 44 -1.64 -3.12 0.34
N TYR A 45 -1.54 -3.75 -0.83
CA TYR A 45 -0.26 -4.12 -1.45
C TYR A 45 0.59 -2.89 -1.76
N GLN A 46 0.03 -1.86 -2.42
CA GLN A 46 0.76 -0.62 -2.70
C GLN A 46 1.23 0.08 -1.43
N ARG A 47 0.37 0.17 -0.41
CA ARG A 47 0.78 0.70 0.92
C ARG A 47 1.93 -0.09 1.54
N SER A 48 1.93 -1.41 1.38
CA SER A 48 3.02 -2.26 1.89
C SER A 48 4.33 -1.94 1.16
N ILE A 49 4.29 -1.79 -0.17
CA ILE A 49 5.45 -1.37 -0.97
C ILE A 49 5.93 0.02 -0.54
N GLY A 50 5.02 0.98 -0.36
CA GLY A 50 5.38 2.30 0.15
C GLY A 50 6.04 2.22 1.52
N SER A 51 5.52 1.39 2.43
CA SER A 51 6.11 1.20 3.77
C SER A 51 7.54 0.67 3.69
N LEU A 52 7.82 -0.24 2.76
CA LEU A 52 9.18 -0.72 2.50
C LEU A 52 10.07 0.41 1.97
N ALA A 53 9.55 1.28 1.10
CA ALA A 53 10.28 2.45 0.62
C ALA A 53 10.66 3.43 1.74
N ALA A 54 9.74 3.66 2.68
CA ALA A 54 10.03 4.50 3.84
C ALA A 54 11.05 3.86 4.79
N GLN A 55 10.96 2.54 5.00
CA GLN A 55 11.96 1.79 5.79
C GLN A 55 13.35 1.85 5.14
N ASP A 56 13.44 1.67 3.83
CA ASP A 56 14.69 1.80 3.08
C ASP A 56 15.29 3.23 3.20
N ALA A 57 14.46 4.28 3.15
CA ALA A 57 14.93 5.65 3.40
C ALA A 57 15.52 5.81 4.81
N GLN A 58 14.84 5.26 5.82
CA GLN A 58 15.33 5.26 7.20
C GLN A 58 16.66 4.49 7.31
N GLU A 59 16.75 3.29 6.73
CA GLU A 59 17.96 2.45 6.77
C GLU A 59 19.15 3.15 6.12
N ARG A 60 18.94 3.85 5.01
CA ARG A 60 19.97 4.68 4.35
C ARG A 60 20.46 5.83 5.23
N LEU A 61 19.54 6.50 5.95
CA LEU A 61 19.92 7.52 6.93
C LEU A 61 20.75 6.92 8.07
N TRP A 62 20.37 5.74 8.56
CA TRP A 62 21.13 5.03 9.60
C TRP A 62 22.52 4.60 9.13
N ALA A 63 22.63 4.08 7.90
CA ALA A 63 23.92 3.72 7.30
C ALA A 63 24.84 4.95 7.21
N GLN A 64 24.31 6.07 6.71
CA GLN A 64 25.08 7.31 6.61
C GLN A 64 25.50 7.87 7.97
N LEU A 65 24.65 7.73 9.00
CA LEU A 65 25.01 8.10 10.37
C LEU A 65 26.14 7.21 10.92
N ALA A 66 26.08 5.90 10.66
CA ALA A 66 27.11 4.96 11.11
C ALA A 66 28.48 5.28 10.49
N ASP A 67 28.51 5.66 9.21
CA ASP A 67 29.74 6.01 8.50
C ASP A 67 30.27 7.39 8.86
N GLY A 68 29.38 8.39 8.97
CA GLY A 68 29.75 9.79 9.18
C GLY A 68 29.90 10.21 10.65
N GLY A 69 29.30 9.47 11.59
CA GLY A 69 29.31 9.76 13.02
C GLY A 69 28.50 11.00 13.45
N SER A 70 27.88 11.71 12.52
CA SER A 70 27.04 12.90 12.76
C SER A 70 25.72 12.79 12.00
N CYS A 71 24.73 13.61 12.39
CA CYS A 71 23.44 13.64 11.72
C CYS A 71 23.58 13.75 10.18
N PRO A 72 23.03 12.79 9.42
CA PRO A 72 23.23 12.70 7.98
C PRO A 72 22.41 13.74 7.22
N GLN A 73 22.80 14.00 5.97
CA GLN A 73 21.99 14.73 5.00
C GLN A 73 21.28 13.75 4.07
N TRP A 74 20.02 14.04 3.71
CA TRP A 74 19.24 13.13 2.88
C TRP A 74 19.83 12.99 1.47
N SER A 75 20.38 14.07 0.90
CA SER A 75 20.98 13.97 -0.44
C SER A 75 22.15 13.00 -0.50
N GLU A 76 22.89 12.80 0.60
CA GLU A 76 23.96 11.82 0.69
C GLU A 76 23.39 10.40 0.85
N ALA A 77 22.46 10.21 1.79
CA ALA A 77 21.86 8.91 2.08
C ALA A 77 21.08 8.32 0.87
N LYS A 78 20.46 9.17 0.04
CA LYS A 78 19.65 8.71 -1.09
C LYS A 78 20.47 8.34 -2.33
N LYS A 79 21.77 8.66 -2.38
CA LYS A 79 22.61 8.47 -3.57
C LYS A 79 22.73 6.99 -3.93
N LYS A 80 23.08 6.78 -5.20
CA LYS A 80 23.54 5.49 -5.69
C LYS A 80 24.90 5.19 -5.04
N ASP A 81 25.03 4.03 -4.41
CA ASP A 81 26.29 3.55 -3.88
C ASP A 81 26.59 2.13 -4.40
N GLY A 82 27.66 2.00 -5.18
CA GLY A 82 28.02 0.75 -5.86
C GLY A 82 26.85 0.14 -6.66
N ASN A 83 26.34 -1.00 -6.16
CA ASN A 83 25.22 -1.75 -6.75
C ASN A 83 23.84 -1.34 -6.19
N VAL A 84 23.78 -0.46 -5.20
CA VAL A 84 22.53 0.04 -4.62
C VAL A 84 22.04 1.22 -5.46
N PRO A 85 20.86 1.16 -6.09
CA PRO A 85 20.28 2.29 -6.81
C PRO A 85 19.96 3.46 -5.88
N SER A 86 19.80 4.66 -6.46
CA SER A 86 19.28 5.79 -5.71
C SER A 86 17.88 5.45 -5.18
N TRP A 87 17.46 6.07 -4.07
CA TRP A 87 16.14 5.78 -3.49
C TRP A 87 15.01 6.04 -4.50
N ASP A 88 15.11 7.13 -5.26
CA ASP A 88 14.14 7.51 -6.29
C ASP A 88 14.09 6.46 -7.42
N ASP A 89 15.24 5.95 -7.89
CA ASP A 89 15.32 4.92 -8.93
C ASP A 89 14.87 3.54 -8.44
N ALA A 90 15.16 3.21 -7.18
CA ALA A 90 14.82 1.93 -6.55
C ALA A 90 13.30 1.73 -6.52
N TRP A 91 12.57 2.78 -6.13
CA TRP A 91 11.14 2.72 -5.85
C TRP A 91 10.26 3.27 -6.98
N GLY A 92 10.82 4.11 -7.87
CA GLY A 92 10.11 4.63 -9.04
C GLY A 92 9.63 3.57 -10.04
N GLY A 93 10.20 2.36 -10.01
CA GLY A 93 9.73 1.22 -10.81
C GLY A 93 8.51 0.49 -10.22
N TYR A 94 8.24 0.66 -8.92
CA TYR A 94 7.16 -0.03 -8.21
C TYR A 94 5.95 0.87 -7.95
N LEU A 95 6.20 2.15 -7.74
CA LEU A 95 5.19 3.15 -7.40
C LEU A 95 5.15 4.24 -8.49
N LEU A 96 3.99 4.42 -9.11
CA LEU A 96 3.79 5.42 -10.15
C LEU A 96 3.93 6.83 -9.55
N SER A 97 4.62 7.73 -10.25
CA SER A 97 4.84 9.12 -9.80
C SER A 97 5.62 9.26 -8.48
N PHE A 98 6.24 8.18 -7.99
CA PHE A 98 6.95 8.18 -6.71
C PHE A 98 8.01 9.28 -6.61
N SER A 99 8.89 9.39 -7.61
CA SER A 99 9.98 10.37 -7.59
C SER A 99 9.53 11.83 -7.69
N ALA A 100 8.28 12.08 -8.08
CA ALA A 100 7.71 13.43 -8.16
C ALA A 100 6.95 13.84 -6.89
N SER A 101 6.47 12.88 -6.11
CA SER A 101 5.53 13.09 -5.00
C SER A 101 6.09 12.68 -3.64
N SER A 102 7.02 11.72 -3.62
CA SER A 102 7.70 11.26 -2.41
C SER A 102 8.93 12.11 -2.11
N SER A 103 9.18 12.36 -0.83
CA SER A 103 10.28 13.21 -0.38
C SER A 103 10.69 12.92 1.06
N VAL A 104 11.92 13.31 1.43
CA VAL A 104 12.37 13.32 2.82
C VAL A 104 12.73 14.76 3.20
N SER A 105 12.16 15.22 4.30
CA SER A 105 12.34 16.54 4.91
C SER A 105 13.09 16.40 6.24
N PRO A 106 13.87 17.39 6.72
CA PRO A 106 14.17 18.65 6.06
C PRO A 106 15.13 18.48 4.86
N PRO A 107 15.02 19.31 3.82
CA PRO A 107 15.99 19.34 2.74
C PRO A 107 17.35 19.82 3.26
N ASP A 108 18.42 19.43 2.58
CA ASP A 108 19.81 19.75 2.95
C ASP A 108 20.12 21.24 3.13
N SER A 109 19.32 22.13 2.55
CA SER A 109 19.42 23.58 2.71
C SER A 109 18.93 24.09 4.07
N GLN A 110 18.29 23.23 4.87
CA GLN A 110 17.75 23.56 6.19
C GLN A 110 18.50 22.79 7.28
N ALA A 111 18.87 23.50 8.35
CA ALA A 111 19.53 22.88 9.49
C ALA A 111 18.60 21.88 10.18
N ASN A 112 19.14 20.70 10.52
CA ASN A 112 18.43 19.66 11.27
C ASN A 112 19.09 19.42 12.65
N PRO A 113 18.92 20.33 13.63
CA PRO A 113 19.58 20.21 14.93
C PRO A 113 19.05 19.05 15.78
N ASP A 114 17.82 18.59 15.51
CA ASP A 114 17.17 17.52 16.26
C ASP A 114 17.35 16.13 15.64
N CYS A 115 17.98 16.08 14.47
CA CYS A 115 18.17 14.88 13.65
C CYS A 115 16.86 14.11 13.42
N GLU A 116 15.80 14.86 13.13
CA GLU A 116 14.47 14.34 12.85
C GLU A 116 14.15 14.51 11.37
N PHE A 117 13.65 13.45 10.75
CA PHE A 117 13.32 13.39 9.33
C PHE A 117 11.87 12.99 9.16
N SER A 118 11.16 13.71 8.30
CA SER A 118 9.83 13.34 7.84
C SER A 118 9.95 12.72 6.45
N ILE A 119 9.64 11.43 6.35
CA ILE A 119 9.66 10.63 5.13
C ILE A 119 8.23 10.58 4.62
N THR A 120 7.97 11.23 3.49
CA THR A 120 6.70 11.20 2.79
C THR A 120 6.80 10.27 1.60
N VAL A 121 5.95 9.24 1.56
CA VAL A 121 5.82 8.33 0.43
C VAL A 121 4.43 8.50 -0.15
N ASP A 122 4.39 8.80 -1.44
CA ASP A 122 3.18 9.07 -2.19
C ASP A 122 3.30 8.44 -3.58
N TRP A 123 2.17 8.03 -4.15
CA TRP A 123 2.08 7.42 -5.46
C TRP A 123 0.78 7.78 -6.14
N ASP A 124 0.77 7.79 -7.46
CA ASP A 124 -0.45 8.03 -8.22
C ASP A 124 -1.23 6.72 -8.43
N ASP A 125 -2.53 6.74 -8.12
CA ASP A 125 -3.47 5.65 -8.46
C ASP A 125 -4.84 6.18 -8.87
N GLY A 126 -4.98 6.47 -10.17
CA GLY A 126 -6.21 7.00 -10.76
C GLY A 126 -7.45 6.08 -10.67
N ARG A 127 -7.34 4.87 -10.08
CA ARG A 127 -8.53 4.04 -9.77
C ARG A 127 -9.24 4.49 -8.51
N PHE A 128 -8.58 5.26 -7.65
CA PHE A 128 -9.08 5.72 -6.36
C PHE A 128 -9.18 7.26 -6.28
N ASP A 129 -9.30 7.94 -7.42
CA ASP A 129 -9.47 9.39 -7.49
C ASP A 129 -10.55 9.89 -6.50
N GLY A 130 -10.13 10.71 -5.54
CA GLY A 130 -11.01 11.29 -4.50
C GLY A 130 -10.99 10.58 -3.15
N GLU A 131 -10.24 9.48 -2.98
CA GLU A 131 -10.02 8.82 -1.69
C GLU A 131 -8.51 8.86 -1.31
N ASP A 132 -8.18 9.20 -0.04
CA ASP A 132 -6.79 9.29 0.50
C ASP A 132 -6.17 7.89 0.70
N PHE A 133 -6.03 7.12 -0.38
CA PHE A 133 -5.33 5.84 -0.35
C PHE A 133 -3.85 5.94 -0.72
N SER A 134 -3.44 7.06 -1.31
CA SER A 134 -2.28 7.14 -2.20
C SER A 134 -1.01 7.75 -1.60
N GLY A 135 -0.87 7.73 -0.27
CA GLY A 135 0.34 8.20 0.39
C GLY A 135 0.27 8.14 1.90
N PHE A 136 1.41 8.35 2.55
CA PHE A 136 1.54 8.52 4.00
C PHE A 136 2.86 9.22 4.34
N SER A 137 2.99 9.67 5.59
CA SER A 137 4.23 10.25 6.11
C SER A 137 4.62 9.59 7.44
N TYR A 138 5.92 9.33 7.60
CA TYR A 138 6.52 8.83 8.85
C TYR A 138 7.56 9.83 9.35
N SER A 139 7.57 10.11 10.65
CA SER A 139 8.67 10.82 11.29
C SER A 139 9.64 9.82 11.92
N VAL A 140 10.93 9.97 11.64
CA VAL A 140 12.00 9.21 12.27
C VAL A 140 13.00 10.17 12.89
N ARG A 141 13.44 9.85 14.10
CA ARG A 141 14.49 10.61 14.79
C ARG A 141 15.70 9.72 15.00
N LEU A 142 16.85 10.15 14.48
CA LEU A 142 18.12 9.46 14.66
C LEU A 142 18.86 10.02 15.88
N PRO A 143 19.74 9.21 16.53
CA PRO A 143 20.66 9.74 17.51
C PRO A 143 21.63 10.72 16.82
N ARG A 144 21.99 11.81 17.50
CA ARG A 144 22.85 12.86 16.90
C ARG A 144 24.26 12.38 16.54
N SER A 145 24.69 11.28 17.14
CA SER A 145 25.98 10.65 16.90
C SER A 145 25.81 9.13 16.85
N ALA A 146 26.66 8.47 16.06
CA ALA A 146 26.73 7.02 16.05
C ALA A 146 27.13 6.47 17.44
N PRO A 147 26.61 5.30 17.85
CA PRO A 147 27.03 4.62 19.08
C PRO A 147 28.46 4.05 18.99
#